data_AF-A0A354DFL5-F1
#
_entry.id   AF-A0A354DFL5-F1
#
_cell.length_a   1.000
_cell.length_b   1.000
_cell.length_c   1.000
_cell.angle_alpha   90.00
_cell.angle_beta   90.00
_cell.angle_gamma   90.00
#
_symmetry.space_group_name_H-M   'P 1'
#
loop_
_entity.id
_entity.type
_entity.pdbx_description
1 polymer ?
#
loop_
_entity_poly.entity_id
_entity_poly.type
_entity_poly.pdbx_seq_one_letter_code
_entity_poly.pdbx_strand_id
1 'polypeptide(L)'
;MKWKVEDMEQLLGMEEYVDTLLYPVSVSPMDWDVKWIADQFWLEKVSSNVEQNLKGRVFLFQPLCVARNELFLDTTIPFIRQNIKAMSNRFPHRAI
;
A
#
# COMPACT_ATOMS: atom_id res chain seq x y z
N MET A 1 -0.79 2.27 15.73
CA MET A 1 0.14 3.43 15.63
C MET A 1 0.28 3.71 14.14
N LYS A 2 -0.12 4.89 13.64
CA LYS A 2 -0.21 5.15 12.20
C LYS A 2 1.15 5.66 11.70
N TRP A 3 1.91 4.78 11.05
CA TRP A 3 3.25 5.09 10.52
C TRP A 3 3.11 5.80 9.16
N LYS A 4 3.72 6.97 9.02
CA LYS A 4 3.81 7.76 7.78
C LYS A 4 4.99 7.31 6.93
N VAL A 5 5.07 7.83 5.70
CA VAL A 5 6.19 7.56 4.78
C VAL A 5 7.52 8.00 5.39
N GLU A 6 7.55 9.09 6.16
CA GLU A 6 8.76 9.53 6.86
C GLU A 6 9.24 8.48 7.89
N ASP A 7 8.29 7.81 8.55
CA ASP A 7 8.61 6.77 9.51
C ASP A 7 9.09 5.47 8.81
N MET A 8 8.81 5.30 7.51
CA MET A 8 9.28 4.17 6.68
C MET A 8 10.80 4.18 6.49
N GLU A 9 11.37 5.35 6.18
CA GLU A 9 12.81 5.51 5.95
C GLU A 9 13.59 5.25 7.24
N GLN A 10 13.05 5.69 8.38
CA GLN A 10 13.60 5.34 9.69
C GLN A 10 13.49 3.83 9.98
N LEU A 11 12.33 3.21 9.76
CA LEU A 11 12.14 1.77 9.99
C LEU A 11 13.06 0.90 9.13
N LEU A 12 13.19 1.24 7.85
CA LEU A 12 14.10 0.56 6.93
C LEU A 12 15.55 0.75 7.34
N GLY A 13 15.91 1.94 7.84
CA GLY A 13 17.25 2.22 8.35
C GLY A 13 17.56 1.56 9.70
N MET A 14 16.53 1.18 10.46
CA MET A 14 16.66 0.52 11.76
C MET A 14 16.69 -1.02 11.69
N GLU A 15 16.54 -1.61 10.50
CA GLU A 15 16.43 -3.07 10.29
C GLU A 15 15.38 -3.74 11.20
N GLU A 16 14.37 -2.99 11.63
CA GLU A 16 13.36 -3.52 12.52
C GLU A 16 12.42 -4.48 11.77
N TYR A 17 12.05 -5.57 12.43
CA TYR A 17 11.19 -6.61 11.86
C TYR A 17 9.76 -6.07 11.65
N VAL A 18 9.24 -6.19 10.44
CA VAL A 18 7.86 -5.86 10.08
C VAL A 18 7.11 -7.15 9.80
N ASP A 19 6.05 -7.42 10.57
CA ASP A 19 5.27 -8.66 10.45
C ASP A 19 4.31 -8.64 9.26
N THR A 20 3.79 -7.46 8.89
CA THR A 20 2.84 -7.34 7.78
C THR A 20 2.97 -6.01 7.05
N LEU A 21 2.99 -6.08 5.72
CA LEU A 21 2.97 -4.93 4.82
C LEU A 21 1.61 -4.86 4.13
N LEU A 22 0.95 -3.72 4.22
CA LEU A 22 -0.29 -3.43 3.50
C LEU A 22 0.00 -2.41 2.40
N TYR A 23 -0.17 -2.81 1.13
CA TYR A 23 -0.09 -1.92 -0.02
C TYR A 23 -1.44 -1.80 -0.70
N PRO A 24 -2.21 -0.76 -0.38
CA PRO A 24 -3.54 -0.60 -0.92
C PRO A 24 -3.48 -0.15 -2.37
N VAL A 25 -4.16 -0.87 -3.26
CA VAL A 25 -4.28 -0.50 -4.68
C VAL A 25 -5.74 -0.27 -4.99
N SER A 26 -6.05 0.91 -5.52
CA SER A 26 -7.42 1.28 -5.86
C SER A 26 -7.53 1.57 -7.36
N VAL A 27 -8.45 0.87 -8.00
CA VAL A 27 -8.64 0.87 -9.46
C VAL A 27 -10.07 1.35 -9.76
N SER A 28 -10.21 2.49 -10.43
CA SER A 28 -11.54 3.07 -10.76
C SER A 28 -11.77 3.15 -12.27
N PRO A 29 -12.97 2.81 -12.78
CA PRO A 29 -13.34 2.98 -14.19
C PRO A 29 -13.63 4.43 -14.61
N MET A 30 -13.60 5.40 -13.68
CA MET A 30 -13.91 6.81 -13.94
C MET A 30 -12.76 7.71 -13.51
N ASP A 31 -12.67 8.89 -14.13
CA ASP A 31 -11.84 9.99 -13.65
C ASP A 31 -12.20 10.29 -12.19
N TRP A 32 -11.20 10.24 -11.33
CA TRP A 32 -11.39 10.22 -9.89
C TRP A 32 -11.86 11.58 -9.35
N ASP A 33 -12.78 11.57 -8.39
CA ASP A 33 -12.89 12.69 -7.45
C ASP A 33 -11.67 12.65 -6.53
N VAL A 34 -10.74 13.57 -6.75
CA VAL A 34 -9.50 13.73 -5.99
C VAL A 34 -9.78 13.82 -4.49
N LYS A 35 -10.94 14.36 -4.08
CA LYS A 35 -11.33 14.43 -2.66
C LYS A 35 -11.54 13.05 -2.06
N TRP A 36 -12.10 12.11 -2.81
CA TRP A 36 -12.37 10.75 -2.31
C TRP A 36 -11.08 9.95 -2.06
N ILE A 37 -10.04 10.20 -2.87
CA ILE A 37 -8.69 9.68 -2.63
C ILE A 37 -8.04 10.39 -1.43
N ALA A 38 -8.12 11.73 -1.42
CA ALA A 38 -7.47 12.57 -0.42
C ALA A 38 -8.01 12.32 1.00
N ASP A 39 -9.30 12.03 1.12
CA ASP A 39 -9.93 11.84 2.42
C ASP A 39 -9.49 10.53 3.11
N GLN A 40 -8.84 9.59 2.39
CA GLN A 40 -8.25 8.34 2.91
C GLN A 40 -9.10 7.58 3.95
N PHE A 41 -10.40 7.83 4.03
CA PHE A 41 -11.24 7.43 5.16
C PHE A 41 -11.41 5.91 5.23
N TRP A 42 -11.35 5.27 4.06
CA TRP A 42 -11.33 3.83 3.93
C TRP A 42 -10.01 3.21 4.40
N LEU A 43 -8.88 3.91 4.19
CA LEU A 43 -7.54 3.47 4.58
C LEU A 43 -7.44 3.36 6.11
N GLU A 44 -8.03 4.32 6.82
CA GLU A 44 -8.08 4.30 8.29
C GLU A 44 -8.88 3.10 8.81
N LYS A 45 -10.05 2.83 8.23
CA LYS A 45 -10.88 1.68 8.62
C LYS A 45 -10.19 0.35 8.33
N VAL A 46 -9.55 0.23 7.17
CA VAL A 46 -8.77 -0.98 6.81
C VAL A 46 -7.61 -1.14 7.78
N SER A 47 -6.85 -0.08 8.05
CA SER A 47 -5.74 -0.10 9.00
C SER A 47 -6.18 -0.54 10.40
N SER A 48 -7.23 0.06 10.95
CA SER A 48 -7.72 -0.30 12.29
C SER A 48 -8.23 -1.74 12.36
N ASN A 49 -8.89 -2.22 11.30
CA ASN A 49 -9.34 -3.61 11.25
C ASN A 49 -8.15 -4.58 11.17
N VAL A 50 -7.13 -4.24 10.39
CA VAL A 50 -5.91 -5.06 10.28
C VAL A 50 -5.12 -5.07 11.59
N GLU A 51 -4.96 -3.93 12.27
CA GLU A 51 -4.33 -3.85 13.59
C GLU A 51 -5.06 -4.71 14.64
N GLN A 52 -6.39 -4.84 14.55
CA GLN A 52 -7.19 -5.65 15.47
C GLN A 52 -7.07 -7.16 15.19
N ASN A 53 -6.93 -7.55 13.92
CA ASN A 53 -6.95 -8.95 13.51
C ASN A 53 -5.57 -9.57 13.36
N LEU A 54 -4.56 -8.78 13.01
CA LEU A 54 -3.18 -9.25 12.89
C LEU A 54 -2.42 -8.94 14.18
N LYS A 55 -1.79 -9.97 14.75
CA LYS A 55 -0.83 -9.80 15.83
C LYS A 55 0.53 -9.47 15.21
N GLY A 56 1.02 -8.26 15.40
CA GLY A 56 2.34 -7.85 14.92
C GLY A 56 2.41 -6.38 14.52
N ARG A 57 3.59 -5.97 14.04
CA ARG A 57 3.83 -4.64 13.48
C ARG A 57 3.30 -4.60 12.05
N VAL A 58 2.27 -3.77 11.82
CA VAL A 58 1.67 -3.56 10.51
C VAL A 58 2.17 -2.25 9.94
N PHE A 59 2.69 -2.28 8.72
CA PHE A 59 3.11 -1.09 7.99
C PHE A 59 2.18 -0.85 6.80
N LEU A 60 1.63 0.35 6.72
CA LEU A 60 0.66 0.76 5.71
C LEU A 60 1.30 1.74 4.74
N PHE A 61 1.38 1.34 3.48
CA PHE A 61 1.88 2.21 2.42
C PHE A 61 0.84 3.21 1.97
N GLN A 62 1.31 4.31 1.37
CA GLN A 62 0.44 5.20 0.61
C GLN A 62 -0.32 4.43 -0.47
N PRO A 63 -1.64 4.67 -0.61
CA PRO A 63 -2.45 3.95 -1.58
C PRO A 63 -2.04 4.30 -3.00
N LEU A 64 -1.87 3.28 -3.84
CA LEU A 64 -1.72 3.48 -5.28
C LEU A 64 -3.11 3.62 -5.90
N CYS A 65 -3.40 4.80 -6.45
CA CYS A 65 -4.65 5.07 -7.15
C CYS A 65 -4.39 5.08 -8.66
N VAL A 66 -5.13 4.25 -9.39
CA VAL A 66 -4.99 4.13 -10.85
C VAL A 66 -6.35 4.20 -11.52
N ALA A 67 -6.43 4.94 -12.61
CA ALA A 67 -7.58 4.92 -13.50
C ALA A 67 -7.55 3.64 -14.36
N ARG A 68 -8.68 2.97 -14.46
CA ARG A 68 -8.92 1.87 -15.39
C ARG A 68 -9.34 2.50 -16.71
N ASN A 69 -8.40 2.54 -17.62
CA ASN A 69 -8.62 2.96 -19.00
C ASN A 69 -8.68 1.74 -19.94
N GLU A 70 -8.86 1.97 -21.23
CA GLU A 70 -8.88 0.92 -22.25
C GLU A 70 -7.58 0.10 -22.29
N LEU A 71 -6.46 0.72 -21.89
CA LEU A 71 -5.13 0.12 -21.82
C LEU A 71 -4.81 -0.51 -20.45
N PHE A 72 -5.82 -0.80 -19.62
CA PHE A 72 -5.63 -1.28 -18.24
C PHE A 72 -4.76 -2.55 -18.17
N LEU A 73 -4.94 -3.47 -19.11
CA LEU A 73 -4.17 -4.71 -19.17
C LEU A 73 -2.70 -4.45 -19.53
N ASP A 74 -2.44 -3.46 -20.39
CA ASP A 74 -1.12 -3.20 -20.97
C ASP A 74 -0.31 -2.16 -20.19
N THR A 75 -0.97 -1.32 -19.38
CA THR A 75 -0.33 -0.21 -18.66
C THR A 75 -0.51 -0.36 -17.15
N THR A 76 -1.75 -0.35 -16.67
CA THR A 76 -2.06 -0.32 -15.24
C THR A 76 -1.62 -1.59 -14.52
N ILE A 77 -1.92 -2.78 -15.06
CA ILE A 77 -1.51 -4.05 -14.44
C ILE A 77 0.02 -4.18 -14.38
N PRO A 78 0.78 -3.95 -15.47
CA PRO A 78 2.24 -3.96 -15.42
C PRO A 78 2.82 -2.97 -14.40
N PHE A 79 2.24 -1.77 -14.31
CA PHE A 79 2.66 -0.76 -13.35
C PHE A 79 2.44 -1.20 -11.89
N ILE A 80 1.26 -1.76 -11.57
CA ILE A 80 0.98 -2.32 -10.24
C ILE A 80 1.98 -3.45 -9.93
N ARG A 81 2.20 -4.37 -10.88
CA ARG A 81 3.15 -5.48 -10.71
C ARG A 81 4.58 -4.99 -10.47
N GLN A 82 5.01 -3.94 -11.19
CA GLN A 82 6.33 -3.34 -11.00
C GLN A 82 6.49 -2.79 -9.58
N ASN A 83 5.48 -2.09 -9.06
CA ASN A 83 5.49 -1.56 -7.69
C ASN A 83 5.53 -2.69 -6.65
N ILE A 84 4.70 -3.73 -6.80
CA ILE A 84 4.73 -4.91 -5.93
C ILE A 84 6.09 -5.59 -5.95
N LYS A 85 6.72 -5.73 -7.14
CA LYS A 85 8.06 -6.30 -7.28
C LYS A 85 9.13 -5.44 -6.60
N ALA A 86 9.05 -4.11 -6.72
CA ALA A 86 9.98 -3.20 -6.06
C ALA A 86 9.89 -3.31 -4.53
N MET A 87 8.68 -3.33 -3.96
CA MET A 87 8.48 -3.55 -2.53
C MET A 87 8.99 -4.92 -2.10
N SER A 88 8.64 -5.96 -2.86
CA SER A 88 9.11 -7.32 -2.65
C SER A 88 10.64 -7.41 -2.57
N ASN A 89 11.35 -6.70 -3.45
CA ASN A 89 12.81 -6.67 -3.41
C ASN A 89 13.36 -5.92 -2.18
N ARG A 90 12.61 -4.95 -1.67
CA ARG A 90 12.97 -4.16 -0.48
C ARG A 90 12.69 -4.90 0.83
N PHE A 91 11.82 -5.92 0.82
CA PHE A 91 11.53 -6.80 1.95
C PHE A 91 11.78 -8.28 1.58
N PRO A 92 13.05 -8.73 1.60
CA PRO A 92 13.43 -10.05 1.09
C PRO A 92 12.98 -11.21 2.00
N HIS A 93 12.77 -10.97 3.29
CA HIS A 93 12.33 -11.99 4.26
C HIS A 93 10.80 -12.01 4.40
N ARG A 94 10.09 -12.34 3.31
CA ARG A 94 8.62 -12.44 3.30
C ARG A 94 8.15 -13.90 3.22
N ALA A 95 7.06 -14.21 3.93
CA ALA A 95 6.25 -15.40 3.65
C ALA A 95 5.25 -15.05 2.53
N ILE A 96 5.08 -15.94 1.54
CA ILE A 96 4.10 -15.81 0.45
C ILE A 96 2.83 -16.56 0.84
#